data_AF-A0A1W0E350-F1
#
_entry.id   AF-A0A1W0E350-F1
#
_cell.length_a   1.000
_cell.length_b   1.000
_cell.length_c   1.000
_cell.angle_alpha   90.00
_cell.angle_beta   90.00
_cell.angle_gamma   90.00
#
_symmetry.space_group_name_H-M   'P 1'
#
loop_
_entity.id
_entity.type
_entity.pdbx_description
1 polymer ?
#
loop_
_entity_poly.entity_id
_entity_poly.type
_entity_poly.pdbx_seq_one_letter_code
_entity_poly.pdbx_strand_id
1 'polypeptide(L)'
;MDDIKTKKIQTRRMKQKEQMVVSTNKMFYIPNIIGYFRIFLLLIGIFLSHKYFILCYFISVSLDFFDGKAARYFNQVSILGGALDMITDRVGTMLLCMKGGMTDVFTLIYIFMDVLAHMMYFLSSAYQRIHHKQGHKNTNILVRIYYNSYVLFTCVLCSELFFIVKYIKKIFNNENILNNITNNNIICNIFYYFLYIITLFKGFINIFHLYMGISLLSEI
;
A
#
# COMPACT_ATOMS: atom_id res chain seq x y z
N MET A 1 7.82 24.07 -52.05
CA MET A 1 7.20 23.00 -51.22
C MET A 1 8.06 22.63 -50.00
N ASP A 2 9.33 23.04 -49.99
CA ASP A 2 10.30 22.71 -48.92
C ASP A 2 10.18 23.58 -47.67
N ASP A 3 9.82 24.87 -47.78
CA ASP A 3 9.69 25.77 -46.61
C ASP A 3 8.60 25.35 -45.61
N ILE A 4 7.52 24.74 -46.09
CA ILE A 4 6.42 24.26 -45.23
C ILE A 4 6.86 23.00 -44.44
N LYS A 5 7.69 22.15 -45.05
CA LYS A 5 8.29 20.98 -44.37
C LYS A 5 9.30 21.43 -43.33
N THR A 6 10.14 22.42 -43.65
CA THR A 6 11.15 22.97 -42.73
C THR A 6 10.52 23.64 -41.51
N LYS A 7 9.46 24.45 -41.70
CA LYS A 7 8.67 25.03 -40.59
C LYS A 7 8.06 23.95 -39.71
N LYS A 8 7.40 22.92 -40.27
CA LYS A 8 6.83 21.80 -39.48
C LYS A 8 7.87 21.03 -38.68
N ILE A 9 9.07 20.83 -39.23
CA ILE A 9 10.18 20.16 -38.55
C ILE A 9 10.72 21.04 -37.40
N GLN A 10 10.86 22.34 -37.61
CA GLN A 10 11.26 23.28 -36.56
C GLN A 10 10.21 23.38 -35.44
N THR A 11 8.91 23.43 -35.77
CA THR A 11 7.83 23.43 -34.75
C THR A 11 7.80 22.12 -33.96
N ARG A 12 8.04 20.97 -34.60
CA ARG A 12 8.17 19.67 -33.91
C ARG A 12 9.40 19.61 -33.02
N ARG A 13 10.55 20.15 -33.46
CA ARG A 13 11.78 20.23 -32.68
C ARG A 13 11.65 21.19 -31.50
N MET A 14 10.92 22.30 -31.65
CA MET A 14 10.60 23.21 -30.54
C MET A 14 9.65 22.56 -29.54
N LYS A 15 8.60 21.85 -29.99
CA LYS A 15 7.73 21.06 -29.10
C LYS A 15 8.47 19.92 -28.39
N GLN A 16 9.40 19.25 -29.07
CA GLN A 16 10.26 18.21 -28.46
C GLN A 16 11.27 18.82 -27.48
N LYS A 17 11.82 20.00 -27.76
CA LYS A 17 12.67 20.74 -26.82
C LYS A 17 11.87 21.25 -25.62
N GLU A 18 10.65 21.76 -25.80
CA GLU A 18 9.75 22.13 -24.70
C GLU A 18 9.37 20.90 -23.84
N GLN A 19 9.10 19.75 -24.47
CA GLN A 19 8.88 18.48 -23.77
C GLN A 19 10.13 17.95 -23.04
N MET A 20 11.33 18.23 -23.56
CA MET A 20 12.60 17.91 -22.89
C MET A 20 12.96 18.90 -21.78
N VAL A 21 12.48 20.15 -21.84
CA VAL A 21 12.85 21.22 -20.90
C VAL A 21 11.92 21.28 -19.66
N VAL A 22 10.78 20.58 -19.66
CA VAL A 22 9.99 20.34 -18.42
C VAL A 22 9.56 18.88 -18.31
N SER A 23 10.46 17.94 -18.59
CA SER A 23 10.31 16.57 -18.07
C SER A 23 10.83 16.57 -16.64
N THR A 24 10.03 17.04 -15.68
CA THR A 24 10.31 16.71 -14.28
C THR A 24 10.44 15.19 -14.20
N ASN A 25 11.63 14.72 -13.83
CA ASN A 25 11.89 13.30 -13.71
C ASN A 25 10.86 12.75 -12.73
N LYS A 26 9.96 11.87 -13.21
CA LYS A 26 8.82 11.34 -12.44
C LYS A 26 9.25 10.74 -11.10
N MET A 27 10.51 10.33 -10.97
CA MET A 27 11.13 9.91 -9.72
C MET A 27 10.99 10.96 -8.59
N PHE A 28 11.08 12.25 -8.91
CA PHE A 28 11.06 13.36 -7.93
C PHE A 28 9.69 14.06 -7.84
N TYR A 29 8.61 13.38 -8.20
CA TYR A 29 7.27 13.87 -7.89
C TYR A 29 7.08 13.99 -6.37
N ILE A 30 6.36 15.02 -5.93
CA ILE A 30 6.04 15.28 -4.52
C ILE A 30 5.49 14.03 -3.81
N PRO A 31 4.48 13.30 -4.35
CA PRO A 31 4.03 12.05 -3.74
C PRO A 31 5.12 10.98 -3.61
N ASN A 32 6.05 10.88 -4.58
CA ASN A 32 7.13 9.89 -4.53
C ASN A 32 8.18 10.24 -3.48
N ILE A 33 8.46 11.54 -3.29
CA ILE A 33 9.33 12.02 -2.19
C ILE A 33 8.72 11.66 -0.83
N ILE A 34 7.40 11.83 -0.66
CA ILE A 34 6.70 11.38 0.54
C ILE A 34 6.84 9.86 0.70
N GLY A 35 6.64 9.09 -0.38
CA GLY A 35 6.85 7.63 -0.40
C GLY A 35 8.26 7.22 0.04
N TYR A 36 9.31 7.89 -0.44
CA TYR A 36 10.68 7.62 0.00
C TYR A 36 10.90 7.95 1.47
N PHE A 37 10.29 9.04 1.96
CA PHE A 37 10.36 9.40 3.37
C PHE A 37 9.63 8.38 4.27
N ARG A 38 8.51 7.81 3.83
CA ARG A 38 7.83 6.69 4.51
C ARG A 38 8.76 5.48 4.67
N ILE A 39 9.43 5.08 3.59
CA ILE A 39 10.41 3.98 3.62
C ILE A 39 11.55 4.29 4.58
N PHE A 40 12.07 5.52 4.57
CA PHE A 40 13.12 5.96 5.48
C PHE A 40 12.68 5.90 6.95
N LEU A 41 11.46 6.34 7.28
CA LEU A 41 10.89 6.24 8.63
C LEU A 41 10.78 4.79 9.12
N LEU A 42 10.34 3.89 8.24
CA LEU A 42 10.27 2.46 8.57
C LEU A 42 11.67 1.88 8.80
N LEU A 43 12.64 2.22 7.94
CA LEU A 43 14.02 1.74 8.04
C LEU A 43 14.70 2.21 9.32
N ILE A 44 14.64 3.51 9.63
CA ILE A 44 15.24 4.03 10.87
C ILE A 44 14.54 3.45 12.09
N GLY A 45 13.22 3.26 12.03
CA GLY A 45 12.42 2.67 13.09
C GLY A 45 12.94 1.31 13.56
N ILE A 46 13.48 0.48 12.65
CA ILE A 46 14.01 -0.85 12.97
C ILE A 46 15.07 -0.77 14.09
N PHE A 47 15.93 0.24 14.03
CA PHE A 47 17.04 0.43 14.97
C PHE A 47 16.64 1.12 16.28
N LEU A 48 15.41 1.60 16.37
CA LEU A 48 14.91 2.31 17.55
C LEU A 48 14.24 1.35 18.56
N SER A 49 14.03 1.84 19.78
CA SER A 49 13.22 1.15 20.79
C SER A 49 11.76 1.05 20.34
N HIS A 50 10.98 0.13 20.93
CA HIS A 50 9.58 -0.10 20.54
C HIS A 50 8.72 1.17 20.57
N LYS A 51 8.93 2.05 21.55
CA LYS A 51 8.22 3.33 21.68
C LYS A 51 8.49 4.27 20.50
N TYR A 52 9.73 4.35 20.04
CA TYR A 52 10.08 5.21 18.91
C TYR A 52 9.77 4.55 17.57
N PHE A 53 9.88 3.21 17.47
CA PHE A 53 9.44 2.46 16.30
C PHE A 53 7.95 2.69 16.02
N ILE A 54 7.08 2.56 17.02
CA ILE A 54 5.63 2.74 16.81
C ILE A 54 5.29 4.18 16.39
N LEU A 55 6.05 5.17 16.87
CA LEU A 55 5.92 6.56 16.45
C LEU A 55 6.30 6.73 14.97
N CYS A 56 7.48 6.22 14.57
CA CYS A 56 7.91 6.24 13.16
C CYS A 56 6.92 5.50 12.25
N TYR A 57 6.43 4.34 12.70
CA TYR A 57 5.41 3.56 12.01
C TYR A 57 4.13 4.35 11.80
N PHE A 58 3.59 4.95 12.87
CA PHE A 58 2.36 5.72 12.81
C PHE A 58 2.49 6.95 11.89
N ILE A 59 3.63 7.65 11.94
CA ILE A 59 3.92 8.75 11.01
C ILE A 59 3.96 8.23 9.57
N SER A 60 4.65 7.12 9.31
CA SER A 60 4.74 6.52 7.97
C SER A 60 3.36 6.13 7.41
N VAL A 61 2.51 5.47 8.20
CA VAL A 61 1.15 5.09 7.79
C VAL A 61 0.26 6.33 7.62
N SER A 62 0.46 7.38 8.41
CA SER A 62 -0.30 8.63 8.24
C SER A 62 0.07 9.34 6.94
N LEU A 63 1.35 9.30 6.54
CA LEU A 63 1.87 9.91 5.31
C LEU A 63 1.35 9.29 4.02
N ASP A 64 0.93 8.02 4.07
CA ASP A 64 0.21 7.32 3.01
C ASP A 64 -0.96 8.13 2.45
N PHE A 65 -1.81 8.60 3.37
CA PHE A 65 -2.98 9.38 3.00
C PHE A 65 -2.62 10.72 2.33
N PHE A 66 -1.47 11.28 2.70
CA PHE A 66 -0.99 12.54 2.15
C PHE A 66 -0.34 12.37 0.78
N ASP A 67 0.37 11.28 0.50
CA ASP A 67 0.96 11.05 -0.82
C ASP A 67 -0.12 10.89 -1.91
N GLY A 68 -1.20 10.15 -1.65
CA GLY A 68 -2.29 9.98 -2.59
C GLY A 68 -3.11 11.26 -2.80
N LYS A 69 -3.20 12.12 -1.77
CA LYS A 69 -3.78 13.46 -1.90
C LYS A 69 -2.88 14.38 -2.71
N ALA A 70 -1.58 14.40 -2.43
CA ALA A 70 -0.61 15.19 -3.18
C ALA A 70 -0.57 14.79 -4.66
N ALA A 71 -0.61 13.49 -4.97
CA ALA A 71 -0.60 13.00 -6.35
C ALA A 71 -1.79 13.53 -7.16
N ARG A 72 -2.99 13.58 -6.55
CA ARG A 72 -4.21 14.12 -7.19
C ARG A 72 -4.19 15.64 -7.26
N TYR A 73 -3.78 16.31 -6.18
CA TYR A 73 -3.76 17.77 -6.13
C TYR A 73 -2.75 18.38 -7.12
N PHE A 74 -1.54 17.82 -7.20
CA PHE A 74 -0.49 18.28 -8.10
C PHE A 74 -0.54 17.65 -9.50
N ASN A 75 -1.53 16.80 -9.80
CA ASN A 75 -1.61 16.01 -11.05
C ASN A 75 -0.32 15.19 -11.33
N GLN A 76 0.29 14.65 -10.28
CA GLN A 76 1.55 13.90 -10.29
C GLN A 76 1.32 12.39 -10.09
N VAL A 77 0.30 11.82 -10.74
CA VAL A 77 0.01 10.37 -10.67
C VAL A 77 1.01 9.59 -11.54
N SER A 78 1.64 8.56 -10.98
CA SER A 78 2.61 7.72 -11.69
C SER A 78 2.53 6.26 -11.27
N ILE A 79 2.97 5.33 -12.14
CA ILE A 79 3.06 3.89 -11.81
C ILE A 79 4.04 3.67 -10.67
N LEU A 80 5.17 4.40 -10.66
CA LEU A 80 6.14 4.37 -9.57
C LEU A 80 5.52 4.76 -8.23
N GLY A 81 4.74 5.84 -8.19
CA GLY A 81 4.05 6.27 -6.96
C GLY A 81 3.09 5.21 -6.45
N GLY A 82 2.28 4.61 -7.34
CA GLY A 82 1.41 3.50 -6.97
C GLY A 82 2.17 2.24 -6.51
N ALA A 83 3.35 1.97 -7.08
CA ALA A 83 4.21 0.86 -6.65
C ALA A 83 4.81 1.13 -5.26
N LEU A 84 5.31 2.34 -5.02
CA LEU A 84 5.88 2.75 -3.73
C LEU A 84 4.83 2.65 -2.63
N ASP A 85 3.65 3.21 -2.86
CA ASP A 85 2.49 3.10 -1.98
C ASP A 85 2.18 1.63 -1.68
N MET A 86 2.04 0.85 -2.76
CA MET A 86 1.69 -0.56 -2.63
C MET A 86 2.74 -1.35 -1.82
N ILE A 87 4.03 -1.20 -2.11
CA ILE A 87 5.09 -1.96 -1.46
C ILE A 87 5.29 -1.50 -0.01
N THR A 88 5.26 -0.18 0.24
CA THR A 88 5.62 0.40 1.54
C THR A 88 4.65 0.00 2.64
N ASP A 89 3.35 -0.04 2.37
CA ASP A 89 2.36 -0.53 3.34
C ASP A 89 2.65 -1.96 3.79
N ARG A 90 2.85 -2.86 2.80
CA ARG A 90 3.06 -4.29 3.01
C ARG A 90 4.35 -4.55 3.78
N VAL A 91 5.42 -3.83 3.42
CA VAL A 91 6.68 -3.84 4.16
C VAL A 91 6.48 -3.27 5.56
N GLY A 92 5.69 -2.22 5.73
CA GLY A 92 5.31 -1.65 7.02
C GLY A 92 4.68 -2.70 7.94
N THR A 93 3.59 -3.34 7.52
CA THR A 93 2.91 -4.38 8.30
C THR A 93 3.84 -5.54 8.64
N MET A 94 4.68 -5.96 7.68
CA MET A 94 5.69 -6.99 7.90
C MET A 94 6.71 -6.58 8.98
N LEU A 95 7.25 -5.36 8.91
CA LEU A 95 8.19 -4.83 9.89
C LEU A 95 7.56 -4.71 11.29
N LEU A 96 6.30 -4.27 11.37
CA LEU A 96 5.53 -4.23 12.62
C LEU A 96 5.44 -5.63 13.24
N CYS A 97 5.08 -6.63 12.44
CA CYS A 97 4.97 -8.02 12.90
C CYS A 97 6.32 -8.60 13.33
N MET A 98 7.38 -8.37 12.53
CA MET A 98 8.74 -8.83 12.84
C MET A 98 9.29 -8.18 14.12
N LYS A 99 9.20 -6.85 14.24
CA LYS A 99 9.64 -6.11 15.43
C LYS A 99 8.84 -6.51 16.67
N GLY A 100 7.56 -6.88 16.50
CA GLY A 100 6.71 -7.40 17.57
C GLY A 100 6.95 -8.87 17.91
N GLY A 101 7.83 -9.57 17.19
CA GLY A 101 8.07 -11.00 17.36
C GLY A 101 6.82 -11.85 17.09
N MET A 102 5.96 -11.45 16.15
CA MET A 102 4.73 -12.19 15.82
C MET A 102 5.03 -13.37 14.90
N THR A 103 5.25 -14.53 15.51
CA THR A 103 5.65 -15.76 14.81
C THR A 103 4.55 -16.81 14.75
N ASP A 104 3.31 -16.48 15.11
CA ASP A 104 2.19 -17.40 14.96
C ASP A 104 1.90 -17.68 13.48
N VAL A 105 1.56 -18.94 13.20
CA VAL A 105 1.33 -19.46 11.84
C VAL A 105 0.32 -18.60 11.07
N PHE A 106 -0.74 -18.13 11.74
CA PHE A 106 -1.72 -17.25 11.15
C PHE A 106 -1.09 -15.97 10.57
N THR A 107 -0.28 -15.27 11.37
CA THR A 107 0.39 -14.02 10.95
C THR A 107 1.35 -14.25 9.79
N LEU A 108 2.13 -15.33 9.85
CA LEU A 108 3.08 -15.67 8.79
C LEU A 108 2.37 -15.96 7.46
N ILE A 109 1.30 -16.77 7.49
CA ILE A 109 0.48 -17.05 6.31
C ILE A 109 -0.20 -15.77 5.80
N TYR A 110 -0.74 -14.95 6.70
CA TYR A 110 -1.40 -13.71 6.33
C TYR A 110 -0.44 -12.77 5.58
N ILE A 111 0.73 -12.48 6.14
CA ILE A 111 1.72 -11.58 5.52
C ILE A 111 2.19 -12.15 4.18
N PHE A 112 2.50 -13.45 4.14
CA PHE A 112 2.91 -14.11 2.90
C PHE A 112 1.85 -13.95 1.80
N MET A 113 0.59 -14.23 2.11
CA MET A 113 -0.51 -14.10 1.17
C MET A 113 -0.79 -12.65 0.79
N ASP A 114 -0.71 -11.71 1.73
CA ASP A 114 -0.94 -10.28 1.49
C ASP A 114 0.09 -9.70 0.52
N VAL A 115 1.38 -9.99 0.74
CA VAL A 115 2.46 -9.58 -0.17
C VAL A 115 2.29 -10.22 -1.53
N LEU A 116 2.16 -11.56 -1.59
CA LEU A 116 2.09 -12.29 -2.86
C LEU A 116 0.90 -11.83 -3.72
N ALA A 117 -0.28 -11.71 -3.12
CA ALA A 117 -1.50 -11.30 -3.81
C ALA A 117 -1.40 -9.89 -4.40
N HIS A 118 -0.98 -8.91 -3.60
CA HIS A 118 -0.90 -7.52 -4.04
C HIS A 118 0.19 -7.34 -5.09
N MET A 119 1.36 -7.97 -4.95
CA MET A 119 2.42 -7.90 -5.96
C MET A 119 1.94 -8.43 -7.32
N MET A 120 1.30 -9.61 -7.34
CA MET A 120 0.79 -10.20 -8.58
C MET A 120 -0.31 -9.35 -9.22
N TYR A 121 -1.25 -8.84 -8.43
CA TYR A 121 -2.34 -8.01 -8.92
C TYR A 121 -1.87 -6.63 -9.40
N PHE A 122 -0.90 -6.02 -8.72
CA PHE A 122 -0.32 -4.76 -9.15
C PHE A 122 0.50 -4.92 -10.42
N LEU A 123 1.31 -5.98 -10.52
CA LEU A 123 2.10 -6.27 -11.71
C LEU A 123 1.21 -6.42 -12.95
N SER A 124 0.14 -7.22 -12.84
CA SER A 124 -0.81 -7.40 -13.94
C SER A 124 -1.49 -6.07 -14.33
N SER A 125 -1.93 -5.29 -13.34
CA SER A 125 -2.59 -3.99 -13.55
C SER A 125 -1.65 -2.95 -14.16
N ALA A 126 -0.39 -2.92 -13.73
CA ALA A 126 0.64 -2.01 -14.24
C ALA A 126 0.96 -2.34 -15.70
N TYR A 127 1.08 -3.63 -16.03
CA TYR A 127 1.33 -4.07 -17.41
C TYR A 127 0.18 -3.70 -18.35
N GLN A 128 -1.08 -3.94 -17.95
CA GLN A 128 -2.25 -3.58 -18.76
C GLN A 128 -2.35 -2.07 -19.04
N ARG A 129 -1.95 -1.23 -18.09
CA ARG A 129 -1.90 0.23 -18.29
C ARG A 129 -0.89 0.66 -19.37
N ILE A 130 0.22 -0.07 -19.52
CA ILE A 130 1.27 0.25 -20.49
C ILE A 130 0.86 -0.18 -21.91
N HIS A 131 0.16 -1.31 -22.05
CA HIS A 131 -0.14 -1.92 -23.36
C HIS A 131 -1.53 -1.58 -23.93
N HIS A 132 -2.24 -0.58 -23.41
CA HIS A 132 -3.50 -0.03 -23.92
C HIS A 132 -4.64 -1.02 -24.25
N LYS A 133 -4.57 -2.30 -23.85
CA LYS A 133 -5.75 -3.14 -23.72
C LYS A 133 -6.53 -2.60 -22.52
N GLN A 134 -7.50 -1.73 -22.76
CA GLN A 134 -8.45 -1.30 -21.73
C GLN A 134 -9.02 -2.58 -21.11
N GLY A 135 -8.67 -2.77 -19.84
CA GLY A 135 -8.80 -4.03 -19.15
C GLY A 135 -10.21 -4.58 -19.20
N HIS A 136 -10.30 -5.91 -19.16
CA HIS A 136 -11.54 -6.60 -18.83
C HIS A 136 -12.17 -5.91 -17.62
N LYS A 137 -13.31 -5.25 -17.83
CA LYS A 137 -14.18 -4.79 -16.73
C LYS A 137 -14.51 -6.04 -15.93
N ASN A 138 -13.80 -6.25 -14.83
CA ASN A 138 -13.97 -7.43 -14.02
C ASN A 138 -15.43 -7.46 -13.53
N THR A 139 -16.19 -8.45 -14.00
CA THR A 139 -17.66 -8.55 -13.85
C THR A 139 -18.07 -9.12 -12.49
N ASN A 140 -17.10 -9.56 -11.68
CA ASN A 140 -17.36 -10.21 -10.41
C ASN A 140 -17.90 -9.21 -9.37
N ILE A 141 -19.13 -9.46 -8.93
CA ILE A 141 -19.86 -8.68 -7.90
C ILE A 141 -19.03 -8.51 -6.63
N LEU A 142 -18.30 -9.55 -6.20
CA LEU A 142 -17.47 -9.53 -5.01
C LEU A 142 -16.38 -8.45 -5.08
N VAL A 143 -15.68 -8.35 -6.21
CA VAL A 143 -14.64 -7.34 -6.44
C VAL A 143 -15.27 -5.95 -6.43
N ARG A 144 -16.44 -5.78 -7.05
CA ARG A 144 -17.15 -4.49 -7.05
C ARG A 144 -17.55 -4.04 -5.64
N ILE A 145 -18.02 -4.94 -4.80
CA ILE A 145 -18.38 -4.63 -3.40
C ILE A 145 -17.13 -4.27 -2.61
N TYR A 146 -16.04 -5.03 -2.75
CA TYR A 146 -14.79 -4.78 -2.03
C TYR A 146 -14.18 -3.42 -2.38
N TYR A 147 -14.13 -3.07 -3.67
CA TYR A 147 -13.61 -1.78 -4.15
C TYR A 147 -14.58 -0.60 -3.94
N ASN A 148 -15.68 -0.78 -3.21
CA ASN A 148 -16.40 0.35 -2.64
C ASN A 148 -15.50 1.09 -1.65
N SER A 149 -15.35 2.41 -1.81
CA SER A 149 -14.40 3.22 -1.03
C SER A 149 -14.54 3.05 0.49
N TYR A 150 -15.76 2.86 1.00
CA TYR A 150 -16.00 2.66 2.43
C TYR A 150 -15.59 1.27 2.91
N VAL A 151 -15.89 0.23 2.13
CA VAL A 151 -15.55 -1.16 2.45
C VAL A 151 -14.04 -1.36 2.41
N LEU A 152 -13.37 -0.88 1.35
CA LEU A 152 -11.93 -0.93 1.20
C LEU A 152 -11.22 -0.24 2.36
N PHE A 153 -11.60 1.02 2.65
CA PHE A 153 -11.00 1.80 3.73
C PHE A 153 -11.18 1.12 5.09
N THR A 154 -12.39 0.64 5.39
CA THR A 154 -12.68 -0.04 6.66
C THR A 154 -11.88 -1.34 6.80
N CYS A 155 -11.80 -2.17 5.75
CA CYS A 155 -11.06 -3.42 5.79
C CYS A 155 -9.56 -3.19 6.01
N VAL A 156 -8.97 -2.24 5.27
CA VAL A 156 -7.55 -1.89 5.41
C VAL A 156 -7.28 -1.32 6.80
N LEU A 157 -8.05 -0.33 7.25
CA LEU A 157 -7.88 0.31 8.56
C LEU A 157 -8.02 -0.71 9.70
N CYS A 158 -9.05 -1.54 9.69
CA CYS A 158 -9.26 -2.54 10.74
C CYS A 158 -8.15 -3.61 10.75
N SER A 159 -7.64 -4.01 9.58
CA SER A 159 -6.52 -4.96 9.51
C SER A 159 -5.22 -4.37 10.04
N GLU A 160 -4.94 -3.11 9.74
CA GLU A 160 -3.77 -2.41 10.28
C GLU A 160 -3.90 -2.22 11.79
N LEU A 161 -5.07 -1.80 12.26
CA LEU A 161 -5.37 -1.69 13.69
C LEU A 161 -5.21 -3.03 14.41
N PHE A 162 -5.61 -4.15 13.80
CA PHE A 162 -5.41 -5.47 14.38
C PHE A 162 -3.93 -5.75 14.67
N PHE A 163 -3.04 -5.54 13.70
CA PHE A 163 -1.61 -5.76 13.89
C PHE A 163 -0.99 -4.77 14.88
N ILE A 164 -1.43 -3.51 14.88
CA ILE A 164 -0.99 -2.51 15.87
C ILE A 164 -1.39 -2.94 17.29
N VAL A 165 -2.65 -3.32 17.50
CA VAL A 165 -3.12 -3.77 18.82
C VAL A 165 -2.36 -5.03 19.24
N LYS A 166 -2.15 -5.98 18.32
CA LYS A 166 -1.37 -7.19 18.59
C LYS A 166 0.08 -6.88 18.96
N TYR A 167 0.70 -5.90 18.30
CA TYR A 167 2.05 -5.41 18.58
C TYR A 167 2.15 -4.83 20.00
N ILE A 168 1.22 -3.93 20.32
CA ILE A 168 1.10 -3.31 21.65
C ILE A 168 0.91 -4.38 22.72
N LYS A 169 -0.05 -5.30 22.56
CA LYS A 169 -0.28 -6.40 23.52
C LYS A 169 0.99 -7.22 23.74
N LYS A 170 1.75 -7.54 22.69
CA LYS A 170 2.97 -8.35 22.82
C LYS A 170 4.10 -7.60 23.55
N ILE A 171 4.29 -6.31 23.31
CA ILE A 171 5.29 -5.51 24.02
C ILE A 171 4.91 -5.32 25.48
N PHE A 172 3.66 -4.94 25.76
CA PHE A 172 3.21 -4.66 27.12
C PHE A 172 2.94 -5.92 27.95
N ASN A 173 2.78 -7.10 27.32
CA ASN A 173 2.79 -8.38 28.03
C ASN A 173 4.07 -8.58 28.84
N ASN A 174 5.21 -8.07 28.34
CA ASN A 174 6.47 -8.16 29.07
C ASN A 174 6.55 -7.21 30.28
N GLU A 175 5.64 -6.23 30.39
CA GLU A 175 5.65 -5.21 31.46
C GLU A 175 4.50 -5.38 32.48
N ASN A 176 3.76 -6.50 32.46
CA ASN A 176 2.72 -6.93 33.43
C ASN A 176 1.51 -6.00 33.70
N ILE A 177 1.61 -4.68 33.51
CA ILE A 177 0.60 -3.71 33.97
C ILE A 177 -0.58 -3.60 32.99
N LEU A 178 -0.32 -3.52 31.68
CA LEU A 178 -1.39 -3.38 30.69
C LEU A 178 -2.20 -4.68 30.53
N ASN A 179 -1.58 -5.82 30.81
CA ASN A 179 -2.14 -7.15 30.61
C ASN A 179 -3.38 -7.38 31.51
N ASN A 180 -3.32 -6.88 32.75
CA ASN A 180 -4.45 -6.92 33.69
C ASN A 180 -5.62 -6.03 33.26
N ILE A 181 -5.34 -4.88 32.62
CA ILE A 181 -6.39 -3.96 32.15
C ILE A 181 -7.02 -4.49 30.86
N THR A 182 -6.23 -5.02 29.92
CA THR A 182 -6.76 -5.47 28.62
C THR A 182 -7.43 -6.83 28.67
N ASN A 183 -6.94 -7.78 29.47
CA ASN A 183 -7.55 -9.12 29.52
C ASN A 183 -8.81 -9.15 30.39
N ASN A 184 -8.91 -8.31 31.43
CA ASN A 184 -10.10 -8.25 32.29
C ASN A 184 -11.23 -7.39 31.69
N ASN A 185 -10.93 -6.51 30.73
CA ASN A 185 -11.94 -5.70 30.06
C ASN A 185 -12.57 -6.47 28.88
N ILE A 186 -13.77 -7.01 29.11
CA ILE A 186 -14.58 -7.71 28.11
C ILE A 186 -14.72 -6.90 26.81
N ILE A 187 -14.90 -5.59 26.91
CA ILE A 187 -15.05 -4.68 25.76
C ILE A 187 -13.79 -4.70 24.86
N CYS A 188 -12.60 -4.67 25.46
CA CYS A 188 -11.34 -4.70 24.71
C CYS A 188 -11.16 -6.03 23.98
N ASN A 189 -11.58 -7.14 24.59
CA ASN A 189 -11.52 -8.45 23.94
C ASN A 189 -12.51 -8.56 22.77
N ILE A 190 -13.76 -8.10 22.96
CA ILE A 190 -14.77 -8.06 21.87
C ILE A 190 -14.23 -7.24 20.69
N PHE A 191 -13.67 -6.06 20.96
CA PHE A 191 -13.10 -5.21 19.92
C PHE A 191 -11.93 -5.89 19.18
N TYR A 192 -11.03 -6.56 19.92
CA TYR A 192 -9.93 -7.30 19.32
C TYR A 192 -10.41 -8.43 18.40
N TYR A 193 -11.42 -9.21 18.82
CA TYR A 193 -12.00 -10.26 17.98
C TYR A 193 -12.73 -9.69 16.76
N PHE A 194 -13.39 -8.55 16.89
CA PHE A 194 -13.99 -7.84 15.76
C PHE A 194 -12.92 -7.47 14.71
N LEU A 195 -11.80 -6.87 15.13
CA LEU A 195 -10.66 -6.57 14.24
C LEU A 195 -10.08 -7.83 13.59
N TYR A 196 -9.97 -8.91 14.36
CA TYR A 196 -9.50 -10.20 13.85
C TYR A 196 -10.40 -10.77 12.75
N ILE A 197 -11.72 -10.74 12.94
CA ILE A 197 -12.69 -11.21 11.93
C ILE A 197 -12.57 -10.39 10.63
N ILE A 198 -12.42 -9.07 10.72
CA ILE A 198 -12.22 -8.24 9.53
C ILE A 198 -10.89 -8.55 8.85
N THR A 199 -9.84 -8.83 9.63
CA THR A 199 -8.53 -9.22 9.10
C THR A 199 -8.62 -10.56 8.35
N LEU A 200 -9.38 -11.54 8.86
CA LEU A 200 -9.66 -12.79 8.16
C LEU A 200 -10.38 -12.56 6.83
N PHE A 201 -11.40 -11.70 6.83
CA PHE A 201 -12.12 -11.35 5.61
C PHE A 201 -11.19 -10.68 4.58
N LYS A 202 -10.33 -9.75 4.99
CA LYS A 202 -9.31 -9.17 4.11
C LYS A 202 -8.33 -10.24 3.60
N GLY A 203 -7.93 -11.18 4.45
CA GLY A 203 -7.08 -12.32 4.05
C GLY A 203 -7.74 -13.19 2.97
N PHE A 204 -9.04 -13.42 3.06
CA PHE A 204 -9.81 -14.09 2.00
C PHE A 204 -9.80 -13.29 0.69
N ILE A 205 -9.96 -11.97 0.74
CA ILE A 205 -9.87 -11.11 -0.44
C ILE A 205 -8.49 -11.15 -1.09
N ASN A 206 -7.41 -11.27 -0.30
CA ASN A 206 -6.06 -11.44 -0.84
C ASN A 206 -5.96 -12.68 -1.74
N ILE A 207 -6.65 -13.79 -1.40
CA ILE A 207 -6.70 -14.98 -2.26
C ILE A 207 -7.36 -14.64 -3.60
N PHE A 208 -8.44 -13.85 -3.60
CA PHE A 208 -9.08 -13.39 -4.84
C PHE A 208 -8.16 -12.49 -5.66
N HIS A 209 -7.46 -11.55 -5.03
CA HIS A 209 -6.48 -10.71 -5.72
C HIS A 209 -5.35 -11.52 -6.34
N LEU A 210 -4.87 -12.56 -5.67
CA LEU A 210 -3.88 -13.48 -6.21
C LEU A 210 -4.41 -14.19 -7.47
N TYR A 211 -5.61 -14.78 -7.37
CA TYR A 211 -6.26 -15.43 -8.52
C TYR A 211 -6.43 -14.47 -9.70
N MET A 212 -6.95 -13.26 -9.45
CA MET A 212 -7.13 -12.23 -10.48
C MET A 212 -5.79 -11.81 -11.10
N GLY A 213 -4.76 -11.60 -10.27
CA GLY A 213 -3.41 -11.25 -10.72
C GLY A 213 -2.84 -12.29 -11.68
N ILE A 214 -2.91 -13.58 -11.29
CA ILE A 214 -2.45 -14.70 -12.11
C ILE A 214 -3.25 -14.82 -13.40
N SER A 215 -4.59 -14.76 -13.33
CA SER A 215 -5.46 -14.86 -14.51
C SER A 215 -5.13 -13.78 -15.55
N LEU A 216 -5.02 -12.52 -15.10
CA LEU A 216 -4.72 -11.39 -15.98
C LEU A 216 -3.33 -11.51 -16.63
N LEU A 217 -2.34 -12.03 -15.89
CA LEU A 217 -1.00 -12.27 -16.41
C LEU A 217 -0.95 -13.44 -17.39
N SER A 218 -1.79 -14.46 -17.23
CA SER A 218 -1.85 -15.60 -18.14
C SER A 218 -2.45 -15.28 -19.51
N GLU A 219 -3.23 -14.19 -19.60
CA GLU A 219 -3.86 -13.72 -20.84
C GLU A 219 -2.99 -12.75 -21.66
N ILE A 220 -1.84 -12.35 -21.10
CA ILE A 220 -0.88 -11.41 -21.71
C ILE A 220 0.16 -12.20 -22.50
#